data_AF-A0AAJ2THR5-F1
#
_entry.id   AF-A0AAJ2THR5-F1
#
_cell.length_a   1.000
_cell.length_b   1.000
_cell.length_c   1.000
_cell.angle_alpha   90.00
_cell.angle_beta   90.00
_cell.angle_gamma   90.00
#
_symmetry.space_group_name_H-M   'P 1'
#
loop_
_entity.id
_entity.type
_entity.pdbx_description
1 polymer ?
#
loop_
_entity_poly.entity_id
_entity_poly.type
_entity_poly.pdbx_seq_one_letter_code
_entity_poly.pdbx_strand_id
1 'polypeptide(L)'
;MIEEQIERAKAHFGEVIKEQLTRIEKMKIQKDFTDFTAKDRIIIGIVGGDGIGPFITSEAQRVLEFLLADDVKTGRIVFKTIDGLTIENRAACGKAIPDEVLAELKTCDVILKGPTTTPREGDPWPNIESANVAMRRELDLFANVRPVSVPEKNIDWTFYRENTEGAYAVGSKGIHVNNDLAIDFTVTTQDGSERIIKAAFDFAQKSGKNKVTVVTKANVIKTTDGKFLDTAKAIAKNYPTVEMDDWYIDIMTAKLVDEKRRSQFKVMVLPNLYGDILTDEAAEFQGGVGTAGSANIGKQYAMFEAIHGSAPRMVEEGRGQYADPCSIIRAAGMLLVHIGYSQKAEQLQKALDICGLYEKKLVLTGRETGATGSEYANYVMETLSNPKLDVIYKNFI
;
A
#
# COMPACT_ATOMS: atom_id res chain seq x y z
N MET A 1 9.72 30.50 -33.39
CA MET A 1 9.84 29.05 -33.07
C MET A 1 10.15 28.81 -31.60
N ILE A 2 11.27 29.30 -31.04
CA ILE A 2 11.58 29.10 -29.61
C ILE A 2 10.56 29.80 -28.70
N GLU A 3 10.21 31.05 -28.97
CA GLU A 3 9.22 31.79 -28.18
C GLU A 3 7.84 31.12 -28.17
N GLU A 4 7.42 30.59 -29.32
CA GLU A 4 6.17 29.83 -29.45
C GLU A 4 6.20 28.52 -28.65
N GLN A 5 7.33 27.80 -28.67
CA GLN A 5 7.54 26.62 -27.84
C GLN A 5 7.47 26.96 -26.34
N ILE A 6 8.03 28.10 -25.94
CA ILE A 6 7.98 28.60 -24.56
C ILE A 6 6.55 28.97 -24.15
N GLU A 7 5.81 29.70 -24.98
CA GLU A 7 4.42 30.07 -24.67
C GLU A 7 3.51 28.85 -24.57
N ARG A 8 3.70 27.84 -25.43
CA ARG A 8 3.00 26.55 -25.31
C ARG A 8 3.32 25.86 -23.98
N ALA A 9 4.60 25.82 -23.59
CA ALA A 9 5.00 25.21 -22.32
C ALA A 9 4.45 25.97 -21.11
N LYS A 10 4.41 27.30 -21.15
CA LYS A 10 3.80 28.14 -20.10
C LYS A 10 2.30 27.87 -19.95
N ALA A 11 1.57 27.81 -21.07
CA ALA A 11 0.15 27.51 -21.05
C ALA A 11 -0.11 26.12 -20.44
N HIS A 12 0.67 25.11 -20.86
CA HIS A 12 0.58 23.76 -20.32
C HIS A 12 0.85 23.71 -18.81
N PHE A 13 1.94 24.33 -18.35
CA PHE A 13 2.27 24.40 -16.93
C PHE A 13 1.20 25.15 -16.10
N GLY A 14 0.60 26.19 -16.69
CA GLY A 14 -0.53 26.91 -16.08
C GLY A 14 -1.73 26.02 -15.79
N GLU A 15 -2.09 25.12 -16.71
CA GLU A 15 -3.16 24.15 -16.48
C GLU A 15 -2.79 23.14 -15.39
N VAL A 16 -1.56 22.62 -15.39
CA VAL A 16 -1.08 21.73 -14.31
C VAL A 16 -1.19 22.41 -12.95
N ILE A 17 -0.79 23.69 -12.83
CA ILE A 17 -0.93 24.47 -11.58
C ILE A 17 -2.40 24.59 -11.18
N LYS A 18 -3.29 24.96 -12.11
CA LYS A 18 -4.72 25.16 -11.85
C LYS A 18 -5.38 23.90 -11.32
N GLU A 19 -5.04 22.74 -11.87
CA GLU A 19 -5.52 21.45 -11.38
C GLU A 19 -5.02 21.16 -9.95
N GLN A 20 -3.73 21.40 -9.67
CA GLN A 20 -3.18 21.17 -8.32
C GLN A 20 -3.77 22.13 -7.28
N LEU A 21 -3.99 23.40 -7.63
CA LEU A 21 -4.67 24.35 -6.75
C LEU A 21 -6.11 23.93 -6.46
N THR A 22 -6.84 23.48 -7.48
CA THR A 22 -8.20 22.95 -7.30
C THR A 22 -8.21 21.72 -6.39
N ARG A 23 -7.21 20.85 -6.53
CA ARG A 23 -7.03 19.66 -5.69
C ARG A 23 -6.74 20.03 -4.23
N ILE A 24 -5.89 21.03 -3.98
CA ILE A 24 -5.59 21.55 -2.64
C ILE A 24 -6.86 22.02 -1.95
N GLU A 25 -7.71 22.80 -2.64
CA GLU A 25 -8.97 23.27 -2.05
C GLU A 25 -9.92 22.11 -1.70
N LYS A 26 -9.95 21.04 -2.51
CA LYS A 26 -10.70 19.82 -2.19
C LYS A 26 -10.14 19.09 -0.96
N MET A 27 -8.81 19.03 -0.79
CA MET A 27 -8.17 18.39 0.37
C MET A 27 -8.50 19.13 1.68
N LYS A 28 -8.54 20.47 1.65
CA LYS A 28 -8.84 21.29 2.84
C LYS A 28 -10.26 21.11 3.39
N ILE A 29 -11.23 20.84 2.52
CA ILE A 29 -12.64 20.66 2.90
C ILE A 29 -13.00 19.19 3.20
N GLN A 30 -12.04 18.27 3.11
CA GLN A 30 -12.28 16.86 3.32
C GLN A 30 -12.54 16.58 4.81
N LYS A 31 -13.55 15.74 5.09
CA LYS A 31 -13.88 15.27 6.45
C LYS A 31 -12.68 14.61 7.13
N ASP A 32 -12.66 14.66 8.47
CA ASP A 32 -11.68 13.94 9.29
C ASP A 32 -11.77 12.42 9.13
N PHE A 33 -10.78 11.74 9.72
CA PHE A 33 -10.67 10.28 9.68
C PHE A 33 -11.93 9.60 10.22
N THR A 34 -12.38 8.56 9.52
CA THR A 34 -13.45 7.68 9.99
C THR A 34 -13.02 6.93 11.25
N ASP A 35 -13.79 7.06 12.33
CA ASP A 35 -13.66 6.19 13.50
C ASP A 35 -14.45 4.90 13.29
N PHE A 36 -13.75 3.84 12.91
CA PHE A 36 -14.35 2.52 12.68
C PHE A 36 -14.82 1.85 13.97
N THR A 37 -14.28 2.22 15.14
CA THR A 37 -14.67 1.61 16.41
C THR A 37 -16.09 2.00 16.80
N ALA A 38 -16.47 3.24 16.48
CA ALA A 38 -17.79 3.82 16.73
C ALA A 38 -18.84 3.49 15.65
N LYS A 39 -18.47 2.75 14.59
CA LYS A 39 -19.37 2.46 13.47
C LYS A 39 -20.19 1.20 13.72
N ASP A 40 -21.52 1.30 13.58
CA ASP A 40 -22.45 0.17 13.78
C ASP A 40 -22.33 -0.90 12.70
N ARG A 41 -21.97 -0.50 11.47
CA ARG A 41 -21.82 -1.38 10.32
C ARG A 41 -20.65 -0.96 9.45
N ILE A 42 -19.81 -1.91 9.07
CA ILE A 42 -18.63 -1.75 8.23
C ILE A 42 -18.78 -2.65 7.00
N ILE A 43 -18.67 -2.05 5.80
CA ILE A 43 -18.72 -2.76 4.53
C ILE A 43 -17.30 -2.99 4.03
N ILE A 44 -16.92 -4.26 3.92
CA ILE A 44 -15.63 -4.70 3.37
C ILE A 44 -15.85 -5.10 1.90
N GLY A 45 -15.35 -4.28 0.98
CA GLY A 45 -15.33 -4.59 -0.45
C GLY A 45 -14.24 -5.61 -0.77
N ILE A 46 -14.58 -6.69 -1.48
CA ILE A 46 -13.64 -7.73 -1.91
C ILE A 46 -13.51 -7.65 -3.43
N VAL A 47 -12.30 -7.34 -3.92
CA VAL A 47 -12.02 -7.15 -5.34
C VAL A 47 -10.95 -8.13 -5.79
N GLY A 48 -11.29 -9.11 -6.63
CA GLY A 48 -10.33 -10.13 -7.08
C GLY A 48 -9.22 -9.58 -7.97
N GLY A 49 -9.54 -8.62 -8.86
CA GLY A 49 -8.59 -8.09 -9.84
C GLY A 49 -8.26 -9.12 -10.93
N ASP A 50 -6.99 -9.21 -11.30
CA ASP A 50 -6.50 -9.95 -12.47
C ASP A 50 -5.57 -11.12 -12.10
N GLY A 51 -5.46 -12.09 -13.01
CA GLY A 51 -4.51 -13.20 -12.91
C GLY A 51 -4.72 -14.04 -11.65
N ILE A 52 -3.70 -14.16 -10.80
CA ILE A 52 -3.80 -14.90 -9.53
C ILE A 52 -4.69 -14.21 -8.49
N GLY A 53 -5.07 -12.95 -8.73
CA GLY A 53 -5.78 -12.12 -7.76
C GLY A 53 -7.07 -12.73 -7.22
N PRO A 54 -7.99 -13.25 -8.06
CA PRO A 54 -9.18 -13.95 -7.58
C PRO A 54 -8.87 -15.13 -6.66
N PHE A 55 -7.83 -15.93 -6.98
CA PHE A 55 -7.44 -17.10 -6.19
C PHE A 55 -6.96 -16.73 -4.79
N ILE A 56 -6.07 -15.73 -4.69
CA ILE A 56 -5.51 -15.35 -3.38
C ILE A 56 -6.50 -14.51 -2.55
N THR A 57 -7.31 -13.68 -3.21
CA THR A 57 -8.28 -12.81 -2.54
C THR A 57 -9.42 -13.61 -1.94
N SER A 58 -9.88 -14.68 -2.62
CA SER A 58 -10.88 -15.59 -2.05
C SER A 58 -10.37 -16.26 -0.78
N GLU A 59 -9.10 -16.66 -0.73
CA GLU A 59 -8.51 -17.25 0.48
C GLU A 59 -8.37 -16.24 1.63
N ALA A 60 -8.00 -14.99 1.33
CA ALA A 60 -7.97 -13.94 2.32
C ALA A 60 -9.37 -13.59 2.86
N GLN A 61 -10.40 -13.58 1.99
CA GLN A 61 -11.79 -13.41 2.42
C GLN A 61 -12.21 -14.54 3.37
N ARG A 62 -11.91 -15.81 3.05
CA ARG A 62 -12.22 -16.95 3.94
C ARG A 62 -11.61 -16.80 5.33
N VAL A 63 -10.35 -16.37 5.41
CA VAL A 63 -9.67 -16.13 6.69
C VAL A 63 -10.32 -14.97 7.46
N LEU A 64 -10.71 -13.89 6.77
CA LEU A 64 -11.43 -12.77 7.40
C LEU A 64 -12.82 -13.19 7.90
N GLU A 65 -13.59 -13.93 7.11
CA GLU A 65 -14.89 -14.46 7.50
C GLU A 65 -14.78 -15.37 8.72
N PHE A 66 -13.73 -16.20 8.79
CA PHE A 66 -13.43 -17.02 9.96
C PHE A 66 -13.16 -16.16 11.21
N LEU A 67 -12.28 -15.17 11.10
CA LEU A 67 -11.92 -14.30 12.23
C LEU A 67 -13.07 -13.40 12.69
N LEU A 68 -13.93 -12.97 11.76
CA LEU A 68 -15.03 -12.02 12.00
C LEU A 68 -16.40 -12.70 12.04
N ALA A 69 -16.46 -14.03 12.20
CA ALA A 69 -17.70 -14.80 12.09
C ALA A 69 -18.85 -14.26 12.96
N ASP A 70 -18.56 -13.79 14.17
CA ASP A 70 -19.60 -13.25 15.07
C ASP A 70 -20.04 -11.84 14.66
N ASP A 71 -19.13 -11.00 14.17
CA ASP A 71 -19.45 -9.68 13.62
C ASP A 71 -20.25 -9.78 12.31
N VAL A 72 -20.03 -10.83 11.52
CA VAL A 72 -20.83 -11.15 10.33
C VAL A 72 -22.23 -11.60 10.74
N LYS A 73 -22.36 -12.52 11.70
CA LYS A 73 -23.67 -13.00 12.20
C LYS A 73 -24.53 -11.87 12.76
N THR A 74 -23.91 -10.90 13.43
CA THR A 74 -24.61 -9.73 13.98
C THR A 74 -24.89 -8.63 12.95
N GLY A 75 -24.34 -8.75 11.74
CA GLY A 75 -24.50 -7.77 10.68
C GLY A 75 -23.62 -6.52 10.83
N ARG A 76 -22.72 -6.48 11.82
CA ARG A 76 -21.73 -5.41 11.99
C ARG A 76 -20.73 -5.41 10.83
N ILE A 77 -20.29 -6.57 10.37
CA ILE A 77 -19.40 -6.72 9.21
C ILE A 77 -20.20 -7.27 8.03
N VAL A 78 -20.09 -6.62 6.87
CA VAL A 78 -20.68 -7.11 5.62
C VAL A 78 -19.63 -7.16 4.54
N PHE A 79 -19.40 -8.35 3.99
CA PHE A 79 -18.57 -8.55 2.81
C PHE A 79 -19.38 -8.25 1.55
N LYS A 80 -18.78 -7.51 0.64
CA LYS A 80 -19.34 -7.19 -0.67
C LYS A 80 -18.31 -7.52 -1.74
N THR A 81 -18.52 -8.60 -2.49
CA THR A 81 -17.71 -8.90 -3.66
C THR A 81 -18.02 -7.89 -4.77
N ILE A 82 -16.98 -7.31 -5.35
CA ILE A 82 -17.06 -6.34 -6.45
C ILE A 82 -16.25 -6.90 -7.62
N ASP A 83 -16.96 -7.26 -8.68
CA ASP A 83 -16.39 -7.74 -9.93
C ASP A 83 -16.17 -6.59 -10.92
N GLY A 84 -15.56 -6.90 -12.07
CA GLY A 84 -15.44 -5.94 -13.18
C GLY A 84 -14.24 -5.00 -13.14
N LEU A 85 -13.37 -5.08 -12.12
CA LEU A 85 -12.05 -4.40 -12.13
C LEU A 85 -10.98 -5.18 -12.95
N THR A 86 -11.40 -6.05 -13.87
CA THR A 86 -10.46 -6.84 -14.67
C THR A 86 -9.88 -6.02 -15.82
N ILE A 87 -8.74 -6.44 -16.36
CA ILE A 87 -8.08 -5.79 -17.48
C ILE A 87 -8.96 -5.80 -18.74
N GLU A 88 -9.73 -6.87 -18.97
CA GLU A 88 -10.66 -7.00 -20.10
C GLU A 88 -11.73 -5.92 -20.05
N ASN A 89 -12.37 -5.74 -18.89
CA ASN A 89 -13.44 -4.75 -18.74
C ASN A 89 -12.90 -3.31 -18.80
N ARG A 90 -11.76 -3.07 -18.15
CA ARG A 90 -11.07 -1.77 -18.20
C ARG A 90 -10.67 -1.40 -19.63
N ALA A 91 -10.14 -2.35 -20.39
CA ALA A 91 -9.80 -2.17 -21.80
C ALA A 91 -11.04 -1.91 -22.66
N ALA A 92 -12.13 -2.67 -22.45
CA ALA A 92 -13.38 -2.48 -23.16
C ALA A 92 -14.01 -1.10 -22.92
N CYS A 93 -13.92 -0.59 -21.68
CA CYS A 93 -14.39 0.75 -21.33
C CYS A 93 -13.40 1.87 -21.69
N GLY A 94 -12.15 1.56 -22.03
CA GLY A 94 -11.09 2.55 -22.23
C GLY A 94 -10.79 3.37 -20.96
N LYS A 95 -10.99 2.80 -19.77
CA LYS A 95 -10.88 3.49 -18.48
C LYS A 95 -9.98 2.73 -17.51
N ALA A 96 -9.27 3.48 -16.66
CA ALA A 96 -8.49 2.89 -15.57
C ALA A 96 -9.39 2.12 -14.59
N ILE A 97 -10.59 2.62 -14.34
CA ILE A 97 -11.64 1.99 -13.51
C ILE A 97 -12.97 2.25 -14.23
N PRO A 98 -13.77 1.22 -14.55
CA PRO A 98 -15.12 1.43 -15.07
C PRO A 98 -15.99 2.19 -14.08
N ASP A 99 -16.89 3.07 -14.56
CA ASP A 99 -17.64 3.98 -13.68
C ASP A 99 -18.52 3.24 -12.67
N GLU A 100 -19.16 2.15 -13.10
CA GLU A 100 -20.00 1.31 -12.24
C GLU A 100 -19.18 0.69 -11.10
N VAL A 101 -17.99 0.16 -11.42
CA VAL A 101 -17.06 -0.41 -10.45
C VAL A 101 -16.59 0.66 -9.45
N LEU A 102 -16.27 1.87 -9.93
CA LEU A 102 -15.89 2.98 -9.04
C LEU A 102 -17.04 3.39 -8.11
N ALA A 103 -18.28 3.42 -8.61
CA ALA A 103 -19.45 3.70 -7.81
C ALA A 103 -19.63 2.64 -6.72
N GLU A 104 -19.44 1.37 -7.05
CA GLU A 104 -19.47 0.27 -6.07
C GLU A 104 -18.37 0.38 -5.02
N LEU A 105 -17.13 0.65 -5.42
CA LEU A 105 -16.01 0.85 -4.48
C LEU A 105 -16.30 1.97 -3.48
N LYS A 106 -16.92 3.07 -3.93
CA LYS A 106 -17.29 4.22 -3.08
C LYS A 106 -18.43 3.91 -2.10
N THR A 107 -19.12 2.78 -2.23
CA THR A 107 -20.11 2.27 -1.23
C THR A 107 -19.47 1.46 -0.11
N CYS A 108 -18.21 1.06 -0.25
CA CYS A 108 -17.47 0.31 0.76
C CYS A 108 -16.71 1.26 1.70
N ASP A 109 -16.53 0.84 2.94
CA ASP A 109 -15.72 1.60 3.90
C ASP A 109 -14.24 1.24 3.79
N VAL A 110 -13.97 -0.05 3.61
CA VAL A 110 -12.63 -0.59 3.38
C VAL A 110 -12.67 -1.59 2.23
N ILE A 111 -11.56 -1.71 1.51
CA ILE A 111 -11.44 -2.55 0.32
C ILE A 111 -10.27 -3.51 0.50
N LEU A 112 -10.47 -4.80 0.32
CA LEU A 112 -9.43 -5.80 0.14
C LEU A 112 -9.34 -6.13 -1.35
N LYS A 113 -8.17 -5.88 -1.95
CA LYS A 113 -8.00 -5.90 -3.40
C LYS A 113 -6.82 -6.79 -3.81
N GLY A 114 -7.08 -7.76 -4.69
CA GLY A 114 -6.07 -8.51 -5.42
C GLY A 114 -5.35 -7.66 -6.47
N PRO A 115 -4.23 -8.13 -7.04
CA PRO A 115 -3.45 -7.42 -8.05
C PRO A 115 -4.26 -7.09 -9.31
N THR A 116 -3.88 -6.03 -10.02
CA THR A 116 -4.46 -5.62 -11.31
C THR A 116 -3.36 -5.44 -12.33
N THR A 117 -3.59 -5.88 -13.56
CA THR A 117 -2.65 -5.77 -14.67
C THR A 117 -2.62 -4.33 -15.18
N THR A 118 -1.42 -3.78 -15.41
CA THR A 118 -1.23 -2.51 -16.12
C THR A 118 -0.58 -2.82 -17.47
N PRO A 119 -1.23 -2.49 -18.60
CA PRO A 119 -0.71 -2.80 -19.93
C PRO A 119 0.67 -2.19 -20.19
N ARG A 120 1.48 -2.90 -20.97
CA ARG A 120 2.78 -2.46 -21.48
C ARG A 120 2.76 -2.40 -23.00
N GLU A 121 3.74 -1.72 -23.57
CA GLU A 121 3.96 -1.77 -25.02
C GLU A 121 4.16 -3.23 -25.46
N GLY A 122 3.37 -3.67 -26.43
CA GLY A 122 3.35 -5.05 -26.93
C GLY A 122 2.29 -5.97 -26.29
N ASP A 123 1.62 -5.55 -25.22
CA ASP A 123 0.48 -6.28 -24.67
C ASP A 123 -0.75 -6.18 -25.62
N PRO A 124 -1.70 -7.14 -25.56
CA PRO A 124 -2.92 -7.08 -26.39
C PRO A 124 -3.91 -5.98 -25.96
N TRP A 125 -3.59 -5.24 -24.89
CA TRP A 125 -4.46 -4.26 -24.26
C TRP A 125 -4.10 -2.83 -24.67
N PRO A 126 -5.07 -1.92 -24.79
CA PRO A 126 -4.79 -0.51 -25.04
C PRO A 126 -3.98 0.10 -23.88
N ASN A 127 -3.20 1.14 -24.20
CA ASN A 127 -2.51 1.91 -23.17
C ASN A 127 -3.52 2.65 -22.29
N ILE A 128 -3.77 2.14 -21.09
CA ILE A 128 -4.67 2.71 -20.10
C ILE A 128 -3.93 2.95 -18.77
N GLU A 129 -4.34 3.98 -18.03
CA GLU A 129 -3.79 4.27 -16.71
C GLU A 129 -3.98 3.07 -15.75
N SER A 130 -3.01 2.89 -14.85
CA SER A 130 -3.07 1.86 -13.81
C SER A 130 -4.30 2.04 -12.91
N ALA A 131 -5.06 0.96 -12.69
CA ALA A 131 -6.18 0.95 -11.76
C ALA A 131 -5.75 1.37 -10.35
N ASN A 132 -4.56 0.95 -9.90
CA ASN A 132 -4.04 1.28 -8.58
C ASN A 132 -3.81 2.79 -8.42
N VAL A 133 -3.19 3.44 -9.41
CA VAL A 133 -2.96 4.89 -9.41
C VAL A 133 -4.29 5.64 -9.42
N ALA A 134 -5.21 5.22 -10.29
CA ALA A 134 -6.55 5.81 -10.38
C ALA A 134 -7.33 5.66 -9.07
N MET A 135 -7.32 4.48 -8.43
CA MET A 135 -8.04 4.26 -7.16
C MET A 135 -7.47 5.10 -6.02
N ARG A 136 -6.14 5.18 -5.91
CA ARG A 136 -5.49 6.02 -4.89
C ARG A 136 -5.88 7.48 -5.03
N ARG A 137 -6.00 7.98 -6.27
CA ARG A 137 -6.48 9.34 -6.55
C ARG A 137 -7.98 9.51 -6.26
N GLU A 138 -8.82 8.62 -6.77
CA GLU A 138 -10.28 8.71 -6.66
C GLU A 138 -10.81 8.55 -5.23
N LEU A 139 -10.09 7.78 -4.40
CA LEU A 139 -10.42 7.52 -2.99
C LEU A 139 -9.55 8.33 -2.02
N ASP A 140 -8.64 9.17 -2.54
CA ASP A 140 -7.65 9.97 -1.79
C ASP A 140 -6.89 9.17 -0.72
N LEU A 141 -6.31 8.04 -1.15
CA LEU A 141 -5.54 7.11 -0.33
C LEU A 141 -4.08 7.58 -0.20
N PHE A 142 -3.90 8.64 0.56
CA PHE A 142 -2.65 9.39 0.62
C PHE A 142 -1.48 8.70 1.30
N ALA A 143 -1.72 7.73 2.17
CA ALA A 143 -0.67 7.03 2.90
C ALA A 143 -0.57 5.59 2.43
N ASN A 144 0.52 5.25 1.74
CA ASN A 144 0.90 3.85 1.57
C ASN A 144 1.75 3.42 2.78
N VAL A 145 1.23 2.47 3.55
CA VAL A 145 1.87 1.92 4.75
C VAL A 145 2.37 0.52 4.44
N ARG A 146 3.67 0.28 4.64
CA ARG A 146 4.33 -1.01 4.41
C ARG A 146 5.18 -1.38 5.62
N PRO A 147 4.79 -2.36 6.44
CA PRO A 147 5.65 -2.92 7.48
C PRO A 147 6.61 -3.95 6.89
N VAL A 148 7.86 -3.97 7.37
CA VAL A 148 8.86 -4.98 7.04
C VAL A 148 9.52 -5.42 8.34
N SER A 149 9.40 -6.71 8.67
CA SER A 149 9.95 -7.28 9.91
C SER A 149 10.77 -8.51 9.61
N VAL A 150 12.01 -8.51 10.08
CA VAL A 150 12.96 -9.63 9.98
C VAL A 150 13.69 -9.72 11.33
N PRO A 151 13.08 -10.36 12.35
CA PRO A 151 13.56 -10.34 13.73
C PRO A 151 15.00 -10.83 13.88
N GLU A 152 15.41 -11.86 13.13
CA GLU A 152 16.76 -12.42 13.15
C GLU A 152 17.83 -11.44 12.65
N LYS A 153 17.43 -10.39 11.92
CA LYS A 153 18.29 -9.29 11.47
C LYS A 153 18.09 -8.01 12.29
N ASN A 154 17.28 -8.06 13.34
CA ASN A 154 16.83 -6.92 14.15
C ASN A 154 16.22 -5.80 13.28
N ILE A 155 15.43 -6.20 12.28
CA ILE A 155 14.71 -5.30 11.37
C ILE A 155 13.24 -5.27 11.80
N ASP A 156 12.73 -4.08 12.07
CA ASP A 156 11.31 -3.80 12.29
C ASP A 156 10.98 -2.40 11.79
N TRP A 157 10.82 -2.31 10.47
CA TRP A 157 10.57 -1.07 9.75
C TRP A 157 9.08 -0.87 9.48
N THR A 158 8.65 0.38 9.51
CA THR A 158 7.33 0.75 9.02
C THR A 158 7.46 1.99 8.16
N PHE A 159 7.15 1.84 6.88
CA PHE A 159 7.24 2.90 5.89
C PHE A 159 5.89 3.60 5.75
N TYR A 160 5.93 4.92 5.73
CA TYR A 160 4.83 5.83 5.42
C TYR A 160 5.20 6.60 4.15
N ARG A 161 4.75 6.08 3.02
CA ARG A 161 4.96 6.67 1.69
C ARG A 161 3.78 7.59 1.36
N GLU A 162 4.07 8.84 1.04
CA GLU A 162 3.09 9.74 0.42
C GLU A 162 2.68 9.12 -0.92
N ASN A 163 1.38 9.01 -1.21
CA ASN A 163 0.89 8.13 -2.28
C ASN A 163 -0.07 8.84 -3.25
N THR A 164 -0.17 10.17 -3.16
CA THR A 164 -1.07 11.00 -3.98
C THR A 164 -0.36 12.17 -4.68
N GLU A 165 0.92 12.40 -4.42
CA GLU A 165 1.72 13.49 -4.98
C GLU A 165 3.02 12.99 -5.62
N GLY A 166 3.99 13.89 -5.82
CA GLY A 166 5.24 13.63 -6.49
C GLY A 166 5.11 13.46 -8.01
N ALA A 167 6.13 12.86 -8.62
CA ALA A 167 6.14 12.54 -10.05
C ALA A 167 5.01 11.57 -10.45
N TYR A 168 4.50 10.75 -9.53
CA TYR A 168 3.36 9.87 -9.80
C TYR A 168 2.05 10.61 -10.10
N ALA A 169 1.90 11.84 -9.60
CA ALA A 169 0.67 12.62 -9.80
C ALA A 169 0.72 13.49 -11.06
N VAL A 170 1.90 14.00 -11.43
CA VAL A 170 2.06 15.02 -12.48
C VAL A 170 3.17 14.74 -13.47
N GLY A 171 3.94 13.65 -13.31
CA GLY A 171 5.02 13.26 -14.23
C GLY A 171 4.49 12.89 -15.61
N SER A 172 3.36 12.18 -15.68
CA SER A 172 2.66 11.91 -16.95
C SER A 172 2.06 13.15 -17.61
N LYS A 173 2.06 14.29 -16.91
CA LYS A 173 1.68 15.61 -17.44
C LYS A 173 2.90 16.40 -17.89
N GLY A 174 4.05 15.76 -18.09
CA GLY A 174 5.21 16.37 -18.72
C GLY A 174 4.93 16.84 -20.14
N ILE A 175 5.88 17.58 -20.70
CA ILE A 175 5.79 18.11 -22.06
C ILE A 175 7.13 17.98 -22.78
N HIS A 176 7.08 17.48 -24.02
CA HIS A 176 8.15 17.67 -24.98
C HIS A 176 8.05 19.11 -25.51
N VAL A 177 8.94 19.99 -25.07
CA VAL A 177 9.02 21.38 -25.54
C VAL A 177 9.46 21.39 -27.02
N ASN A 178 10.38 20.50 -27.37
CA ASN A 178 10.76 20.16 -28.74
C ASN A 178 11.39 18.75 -28.75
N ASN A 179 12.03 18.36 -29.86
CA ASN A 179 12.64 17.03 -29.99
C ASN A 179 13.82 16.80 -29.03
N ASP A 180 14.47 17.87 -28.56
CA ASP A 180 15.68 17.80 -27.73
C ASP A 180 15.40 18.04 -26.25
N LEU A 181 14.24 18.62 -25.91
CA LEU A 181 13.89 19.02 -24.55
C LEU A 181 12.53 18.47 -24.12
N ALA A 182 12.56 17.58 -23.12
CA ALA A 182 11.41 17.12 -22.36
C ALA A 182 11.49 17.65 -20.92
N ILE A 183 10.35 18.03 -20.35
CA ILE A 183 10.25 18.47 -18.96
C ILE A 183 9.09 17.73 -18.31
N ASP A 184 9.40 16.98 -17.26
CA ASP A 184 8.41 16.36 -16.37
C ASP A 184 8.30 17.16 -15.07
N PHE A 185 7.20 16.94 -14.36
CA PHE A 185 6.88 17.66 -13.14
C PHE A 185 6.86 16.73 -11.93
N THR A 186 7.07 17.33 -10.77
CA THR A 186 6.80 16.74 -9.46
C THR A 186 6.10 17.79 -8.61
N VAL A 187 5.20 17.36 -7.73
CA VAL A 187 4.40 18.26 -6.88
C VAL A 187 4.50 17.81 -5.43
N THR A 188 4.59 18.78 -4.52
CA THR A 188 4.45 18.57 -3.07
C THR A 188 3.61 19.72 -2.50
N THR A 189 2.56 19.39 -1.77
CA THR A 189 1.67 20.36 -1.12
C THR A 189 1.86 20.34 0.39
N GLN A 190 1.39 21.40 1.07
CA GLN A 190 1.46 21.48 2.53
C GLN A 190 0.58 20.40 3.15
N ASP A 191 -0.70 20.39 2.78
CA ASP A 191 -1.69 19.45 3.32
C ASP A 191 -1.31 17.99 3.05
N GLY A 192 -0.78 17.69 1.85
CA GLY A 192 -0.31 16.37 1.47
C GLY A 192 0.88 15.88 2.32
N SER A 193 1.84 16.77 2.58
CA SER A 193 3.00 16.47 3.44
C SER A 193 2.58 16.34 4.91
N GLU A 194 1.76 17.25 5.41
CA GLU A 194 1.38 17.26 6.83
C GLU A 194 0.66 15.99 7.24
N ARG A 195 -0.32 15.54 6.44
CA ARG A 195 -1.13 14.36 6.77
C ARG A 195 -0.30 13.06 6.84
N ILE A 196 0.63 12.86 5.91
CA ILE A 196 1.46 11.64 5.90
C ILE A 196 2.53 11.67 6.99
N ILE A 197 3.18 12.82 7.20
CA ILE A 197 4.20 12.96 8.23
C ILE A 197 3.57 12.83 9.60
N LYS A 198 2.44 13.49 9.85
CA LYS A 198 1.70 13.34 11.11
C LYS A 198 1.30 11.89 11.36
N ALA A 199 0.82 11.16 10.34
CA ALA A 199 0.49 9.75 10.48
C ALA A 199 1.71 8.90 10.90
N ALA A 200 2.89 9.16 10.33
CA ALA A 200 4.12 8.48 10.71
C ALA A 200 4.53 8.76 12.17
N PHE A 201 4.46 10.03 12.60
CA PHE A 201 4.78 10.43 13.98
C PHE A 201 3.76 9.89 15.00
N ASP A 202 2.47 9.96 14.69
CA ASP A 202 1.40 9.37 15.52
C ASP A 202 1.65 7.86 15.72
N PHE A 203 2.01 7.15 14.64
CA PHE A 203 2.32 5.73 14.73
C PHE A 203 3.60 5.46 15.54
N ALA A 204 4.67 6.22 15.31
CA ALA A 204 5.93 6.05 16.04
C ALA A 204 5.73 6.20 17.55
N GLN A 205 4.91 7.18 17.97
CA GLN A 205 4.58 7.40 19.38
C GLN A 205 3.68 6.28 19.94
N LYS A 206 2.58 5.94 19.25
CA LYS A 206 1.62 4.91 19.71
C LYS A 206 2.23 3.51 19.80
N SER A 207 3.12 3.17 18.87
CA SER A 207 3.80 1.87 18.83
C SER A 207 4.97 1.77 19.80
N GLY A 208 5.41 2.88 20.41
CA GLY A 208 6.61 2.93 21.24
C GLY A 208 7.94 2.86 20.46
N LYS A 209 7.90 2.79 19.11
CA LYS A 209 9.10 2.84 18.26
C LYS A 209 9.87 4.15 18.44
N ASN A 210 9.16 5.25 18.70
CA ASN A 210 9.69 6.56 19.10
C ASN A 210 10.84 7.11 18.24
N LYS A 211 10.92 6.73 16.96
CA LYS A 211 11.87 7.28 15.99
C LYS A 211 11.26 7.35 14.59
N VAL A 212 11.36 8.51 13.96
CA VAL A 212 10.94 8.78 12.58
C VAL A 212 12.12 9.28 11.76
N THR A 213 12.42 8.58 10.67
CA THR A 213 13.44 8.96 9.68
C THR A 213 12.76 9.56 8.46
N VAL A 214 13.09 10.81 8.14
CA VAL A 214 12.56 11.53 6.97
C VAL A 214 13.51 11.36 5.79
N VAL A 215 13.07 10.74 4.70
CA VAL A 215 13.94 10.41 3.57
C VAL A 215 13.58 11.26 2.36
N THR A 216 14.55 12.03 1.85
CA THR A 216 14.33 12.99 0.75
C THR A 216 15.55 13.11 -0.17
N LYS A 217 15.51 13.98 -1.18
CA LYS A 217 16.67 14.50 -1.91
C LYS A 217 16.72 16.04 -1.85
N ALA A 218 16.39 16.62 -0.69
CA ALA A 218 16.24 18.07 -0.52
C ALA A 218 17.51 18.90 -0.83
N ASN A 219 18.70 18.30 -0.85
CA ASN A 219 19.93 18.96 -1.28
C ASN A 219 19.94 19.30 -2.78
N VAL A 220 19.24 18.52 -3.61
CA VAL A 220 19.13 18.73 -5.06
C VAL A 220 17.73 19.25 -5.41
N ILE A 221 16.67 18.60 -4.91
CA ILE A 221 15.28 18.89 -5.20
C ILE A 221 14.72 19.88 -4.17
N LYS A 222 15.11 21.15 -4.29
CA LYS A 222 14.88 22.14 -3.23
C LYS A 222 13.41 22.49 -2.98
N THR A 223 12.59 22.56 -4.02
CA THR A 223 11.23 23.10 -3.91
C THR A 223 10.23 22.09 -3.33
N THR A 224 10.22 20.86 -3.84
CA THR A 224 9.28 19.82 -3.37
C THR A 224 9.81 19.11 -2.13
N ASP A 225 11.03 18.58 -2.19
CA ASP A 225 11.58 17.81 -1.07
C ASP A 225 12.00 18.71 0.08
N GLY A 226 12.50 19.92 -0.21
CA GLY A 226 12.75 20.93 0.82
C GLY A 226 11.48 21.26 1.59
N LYS A 227 10.36 21.49 0.88
CA LYS A 227 9.04 21.71 1.51
C LYS A 227 8.60 20.51 2.38
N PHE A 228 8.79 19.29 1.89
CA PHE A 228 8.47 18.07 2.65
C PHE A 228 9.30 17.99 3.94
N LEU A 229 10.61 18.21 3.85
CA LEU A 229 11.53 18.17 4.98
C LEU A 229 11.25 19.29 6.00
N ASP A 230 10.99 20.51 5.52
CA ASP A 230 10.65 21.65 6.39
C ASP A 230 9.33 21.41 7.14
N THR A 231 8.34 20.82 6.45
CA THR A 231 7.08 20.40 7.06
C THR A 231 7.33 19.34 8.13
N ALA A 232 8.22 18.38 7.88
CA ALA A 232 8.54 17.35 8.86
C ALA A 232 9.22 17.91 10.11
N LYS A 233 10.18 18.84 9.92
CA LYS A 233 10.83 19.56 11.02
C LYS A 233 9.83 20.39 11.84
N ALA A 234 8.82 20.96 11.20
CA ALA A 234 7.76 21.70 11.89
C ALA A 234 6.88 20.76 12.72
N ILE A 235 6.46 19.62 12.16
CA ILE A 235 5.63 18.61 12.85
C ILE A 235 6.37 18.00 14.03
N ALA A 236 7.66 17.66 13.88
CA ALA A 236 8.45 17.01 14.92
C ALA A 236 8.46 17.78 16.26
N LYS A 237 8.32 19.11 16.22
CA LYS A 237 8.21 19.96 17.43
C LYS A 237 7.02 19.59 18.32
N ASN A 238 5.98 18.98 17.75
CA ASN A 238 4.79 18.54 18.48
C ASN A 238 4.95 17.13 19.10
N TYR A 239 6.06 16.43 18.83
CA TYR A 239 6.31 15.06 19.28
C TYR A 239 7.65 14.97 20.05
N PRO A 240 7.76 15.57 21.26
CA PRO A 240 9.03 15.65 21.99
C PRO A 240 9.61 14.29 22.41
N THR A 241 8.81 13.23 22.40
CA THR A 241 9.24 11.86 22.73
C THR A 241 9.66 11.03 21.52
N VAL A 242 9.53 11.58 20.31
CA VAL A 242 9.86 10.88 19.06
C VAL A 242 11.13 11.50 18.48
N GLU A 243 12.20 10.73 18.40
CA GLU A 243 13.43 11.16 17.73
C GLU A 243 13.15 11.35 16.23
N MET A 244 13.60 12.47 15.66
CA MET A 244 13.60 12.69 14.22
C MET A 244 15.04 12.78 13.71
N ASP A 245 15.34 12.02 12.67
CA ASP A 245 16.50 12.24 11.80
C ASP A 245 16.07 12.36 10.33
N ASP A 246 16.97 12.85 9.48
CA ASP A 246 16.75 12.95 8.03
C ASP A 246 17.93 12.37 7.25
N TRP A 247 17.60 11.69 6.14
CA TRP A 247 18.58 11.04 5.28
C TRP A 247 18.28 11.36 3.82
N TYR A 248 19.33 11.53 3.03
CA TYR A 248 19.15 11.59 1.58
C TYR A 248 18.93 10.20 1.01
N ILE A 249 18.04 10.06 0.02
CA ILE A 249 17.61 8.76 -0.52
C ILE A 249 18.78 7.89 -1.00
N ASP A 250 19.84 8.48 -1.56
CA ASP A 250 21.03 7.76 -2.01
C ASP A 250 21.85 7.14 -0.87
N ILE A 251 22.06 7.88 0.22
CA ILE A 251 22.75 7.33 1.39
C ILE A 251 21.81 6.43 2.21
N MET A 252 20.50 6.69 2.18
CA MET A 252 19.50 5.85 2.83
C MET A 252 19.48 4.44 2.24
N THR A 253 19.43 4.28 0.92
CA THR A 253 19.48 2.94 0.28
C THR A 253 20.77 2.21 0.64
N ALA A 254 21.92 2.89 0.64
CA ALA A 254 23.19 2.32 1.08
C ALA A 254 23.19 1.92 2.57
N LYS A 255 22.46 2.65 3.44
CA LYS A 255 22.37 2.32 4.88
C LYS A 255 21.29 1.33 5.23
N LEU A 256 20.30 1.13 4.36
CA LEU A 256 19.31 0.07 4.50
C LEU A 256 19.96 -1.31 4.44
N VAL A 257 20.99 -1.48 3.60
CA VAL A 257 21.75 -2.75 3.48
C VAL A 257 22.92 -2.88 4.47
N ASP A 258 23.32 -1.79 5.13
CA ASP A 258 24.41 -1.78 6.11
C ASP A 258 23.94 -2.36 7.45
N GLU A 259 24.43 -3.55 7.82
CA GLU A 259 23.99 -4.26 9.03
C GLU A 259 24.20 -3.46 10.32
N LYS A 260 25.17 -2.54 10.35
CA LYS A 260 25.44 -1.70 11.53
C LYS A 260 24.44 -0.57 11.68
N ARG A 261 23.76 -0.19 10.60
CA ARG A 261 22.83 0.95 10.56
C ARG A 261 21.38 0.52 10.44
N ARG A 262 21.09 -0.53 9.69
CA ARG A 262 19.74 -0.94 9.31
C ARG A 262 18.78 -1.16 10.49
N SER A 263 19.30 -1.63 11.63
CA SER A 263 18.53 -1.86 12.86
C SER A 263 18.14 -0.58 13.62
N GLN A 264 18.79 0.56 13.30
CA GLN A 264 18.53 1.87 13.90
C GLN A 264 17.28 2.55 13.30
N PHE A 265 16.89 2.18 12.09
CA PHE A 265 15.67 2.69 11.46
C PHE A 265 14.44 1.98 12.03
N LYS A 266 13.35 2.73 12.22
CA LYS A 266 12.10 2.23 12.83
C LYS A 266 10.89 2.65 12.01
N VAL A 267 10.54 3.93 12.01
CA VAL A 267 9.49 4.49 11.14
C VAL A 267 10.16 5.37 10.11
N MET A 268 9.82 5.20 8.83
CA MET A 268 10.38 6.00 7.74
C MET A 268 9.25 6.71 7.00
N VAL A 269 9.39 8.00 6.75
CA VAL A 269 8.41 8.79 6.00
C VAL A 269 9.05 9.40 4.75
N LEU A 270 8.43 9.20 3.59
CA LEU A 270 9.03 9.51 2.29
C LEU A 270 8.02 10.08 1.29
N PRO A 271 8.45 10.99 0.38
CA PRO A 271 7.75 11.28 -0.86
C PRO A 271 7.53 10.03 -1.73
N ASN A 272 6.55 10.12 -2.63
CA ASN A 272 5.99 8.98 -3.35
C ASN A 272 7.02 8.09 -4.07
N LEU A 273 7.83 8.66 -4.97
CA LEU A 273 8.78 7.90 -5.77
C LEU A 273 9.87 7.22 -4.92
N TYR A 274 10.33 7.88 -3.86
CA TYR A 274 11.36 7.31 -2.99
C TYR A 274 10.81 6.20 -2.10
N GLY A 275 9.59 6.40 -1.58
CA GLY A 275 8.90 5.36 -0.83
C GLY A 275 8.64 4.12 -1.69
N ASP A 276 8.30 4.30 -2.96
CA ASP A 276 8.13 3.18 -3.92
C ASP A 276 9.38 2.30 -3.98
N ILE A 277 10.51 2.91 -4.36
CA ILE A 277 11.78 2.21 -4.56
C ILE A 277 12.28 1.59 -3.26
N LEU A 278 12.34 2.38 -2.18
CA LEU A 278 12.95 1.94 -0.93
C LEU A 278 12.14 0.83 -0.25
N THR A 279 10.81 0.85 -0.38
CA THR A 279 9.98 -0.21 0.22
C THR A 279 10.05 -1.52 -0.53
N ASP A 280 10.26 -1.51 -1.85
CA ASP A 280 10.52 -2.72 -2.61
C ASP A 280 11.89 -3.32 -2.25
N GLU A 281 12.93 -2.50 -2.11
CA GLU A 281 14.23 -2.94 -1.57
C GLU A 281 14.10 -3.53 -0.15
N ALA A 282 13.28 -2.92 0.70
CA ALA A 282 13.03 -3.40 2.05
C ALA A 282 12.31 -4.76 2.06
N ALA A 283 11.36 -4.98 1.15
CA ALA A 283 10.62 -6.24 1.05
C ALA A 283 11.54 -7.43 0.70
N GLU A 284 12.65 -7.22 -0.01
CA GLU A 284 13.62 -8.29 -0.28
C GLU A 284 14.25 -8.87 0.99
N PHE A 285 14.34 -8.11 2.08
CA PHE A 285 14.88 -8.62 3.35
C PHE A 285 14.02 -9.70 3.99
N GLN A 286 12.70 -9.68 3.77
CA GLN A 286 11.71 -10.60 4.33
C GLN A 286 11.32 -11.74 3.38
N GLY A 287 12.14 -12.01 2.36
CA GLY A 287 11.89 -13.05 1.36
C GLY A 287 11.14 -12.58 0.11
N GLY A 288 11.07 -11.26 -0.12
CA GLY A 288 10.58 -10.65 -1.35
C GLY A 288 9.19 -10.03 -1.23
N VAL A 289 8.75 -9.40 -2.33
CA VAL A 289 7.45 -8.72 -2.44
C VAL A 289 6.24 -9.65 -2.29
N GLY A 290 6.44 -10.97 -2.44
CA GLY A 290 5.40 -11.99 -2.33
C GLY A 290 4.87 -12.21 -0.92
N THR A 291 5.57 -11.71 0.11
CA THR A 291 5.24 -11.98 1.52
C THR A 291 4.79 -10.74 2.30
N ALA A 292 4.80 -9.54 1.70
CA ALA A 292 4.34 -8.31 2.37
C ALA A 292 2.90 -7.95 1.98
N GLY A 293 2.13 -7.55 2.99
CA GLY A 293 0.90 -6.80 2.81
C GLY A 293 1.19 -5.29 2.68
N SER A 294 0.28 -4.58 2.03
CA SER A 294 0.32 -3.13 1.88
C SER A 294 -1.04 -2.54 2.23
N ALA A 295 -1.05 -1.39 2.90
CA ALA A 295 -2.26 -0.60 3.13
C ALA A 295 -2.14 0.76 2.46
N ASN A 296 -3.21 1.20 1.80
CA ASN A 296 -3.36 2.54 1.25
C ASN A 296 -4.49 3.22 2.03
N ILE A 297 -4.15 4.21 2.85
CA ILE A 297 -5.06 4.83 3.81
C ILE A 297 -5.40 6.24 3.36
N GLY A 298 -6.70 6.55 3.30
CA GLY A 298 -7.24 7.89 3.18
C GLY A 298 -7.98 8.30 4.47
N LYS A 299 -8.59 9.48 4.46
CA LYS A 299 -9.43 9.91 5.60
C LYS A 299 -10.76 9.14 5.65
N GLN A 300 -11.36 8.88 4.50
CA GLN A 300 -12.69 8.24 4.39
C GLN A 300 -12.63 6.77 4.00
N TYR A 301 -11.71 6.42 3.10
CA TYR A 301 -11.56 5.09 2.53
C TYR A 301 -10.20 4.50 2.89
N ALA A 302 -10.11 3.17 2.91
CA ALA A 302 -8.84 2.45 2.96
C ALA A 302 -8.86 1.23 2.02
N MET A 303 -7.70 0.94 1.44
CA MET A 303 -7.52 -0.19 0.52
C MET A 303 -6.31 -1.02 0.93
N PHE A 304 -6.50 -2.32 1.10
CA PHE A 304 -5.49 -3.28 1.51
C PHE A 304 -5.21 -4.20 0.34
N GLU A 305 -3.93 -4.33 -0.05
CA GLU A 305 -3.53 -5.08 -1.24
C GLU A 305 -2.23 -5.85 -1.01
N ALA A 306 -2.01 -6.88 -1.81
CA ALA A 306 -0.69 -7.48 -1.98
C ALA A 306 0.26 -6.52 -2.71
N ILE A 307 1.57 -6.63 -2.46
CA ILE A 307 2.57 -5.83 -3.18
C ILE A 307 2.86 -6.39 -4.58
N HIS A 308 2.81 -7.71 -4.75
CA HIS A 308 3.13 -8.36 -6.01
C HIS A 308 2.08 -8.12 -7.13
N GLY A 309 2.47 -8.38 -8.38
CA GLY A 309 1.60 -8.26 -9.55
C GLY A 309 0.63 -9.44 -9.75
N SER A 310 -0.09 -9.42 -10.88
CA SER A 310 -1.16 -10.37 -11.23
C SER A 310 -0.67 -11.75 -11.68
N ALA A 311 0.61 -11.90 -12.00
CA ALA A 311 1.21 -13.18 -12.43
C ALA A 311 0.34 -14.00 -13.43
N PRO A 312 -0.12 -13.40 -14.55
CA PRO A 312 -1.09 -14.02 -15.48
C PRO A 312 -0.63 -15.38 -15.99
N ARG A 313 0.68 -15.53 -16.22
CA ARG A 313 1.34 -16.79 -16.58
C ARG A 313 0.97 -17.97 -15.67
N MET A 314 0.81 -17.77 -14.35
CA MET A 314 0.42 -18.85 -13.46
C MET A 314 -1.00 -19.35 -13.76
N VAL A 315 -1.90 -18.47 -14.15
CA VAL A 315 -3.27 -18.85 -14.53
C VAL A 315 -3.26 -19.56 -15.89
N GLU A 316 -2.53 -19.01 -16.87
CA GLU A 316 -2.39 -19.60 -18.21
C GLU A 316 -1.80 -21.01 -18.17
N GLU A 317 -0.83 -21.26 -17.29
CA GLU A 317 -0.22 -22.58 -17.08
C GLU A 317 -1.05 -23.52 -16.18
N GLY A 318 -2.26 -23.12 -15.75
CA GLY A 318 -3.12 -23.94 -14.88
C GLY A 318 -2.63 -24.07 -13.44
N ARG A 319 -1.81 -23.12 -12.98
CA ARG A 319 -1.15 -23.09 -11.67
C ARG A 319 -1.74 -22.07 -10.70
N GLY A 320 -2.85 -21.42 -11.05
CA GLY A 320 -3.48 -20.36 -10.24
C GLY A 320 -3.76 -20.80 -8.80
N GLN A 321 -4.23 -22.04 -8.58
CA GLN A 321 -4.50 -22.58 -7.24
C GLN A 321 -3.25 -22.73 -6.35
N TYR A 322 -2.04 -22.70 -6.93
CA TYR A 322 -0.78 -22.78 -6.19
C TYR A 322 -0.19 -21.39 -5.88
N ALA A 323 -0.88 -20.31 -6.24
CA ALA A 323 -0.46 -18.97 -5.86
C ALA A 323 -0.43 -18.81 -4.33
N ASP A 324 0.58 -18.10 -3.83
CA ASP A 324 0.78 -17.86 -2.40
C ASP A 324 -0.16 -16.72 -1.93
N PRO A 325 -1.13 -16.98 -1.02
CA PRO A 325 -2.05 -15.95 -0.52
C PRO A 325 -1.49 -15.15 0.67
N CYS A 326 -0.27 -15.42 1.14
CA CYS A 326 0.28 -14.87 2.37
C CYS A 326 0.32 -13.33 2.37
N SER A 327 0.72 -12.71 1.26
CA SER A 327 0.76 -11.23 1.12
C SER A 327 -0.60 -10.58 1.39
N ILE A 328 -1.67 -11.12 0.78
CA ILE A 328 -3.02 -10.55 0.88
C ILE A 328 -3.69 -10.92 2.21
N ILE A 329 -3.36 -12.08 2.81
CA ILE A 329 -3.79 -12.40 4.17
C ILE A 329 -3.09 -11.47 5.18
N ARG A 330 -1.82 -11.11 4.98
CA ARG A 330 -1.14 -10.08 5.79
C ARG A 330 -1.77 -8.71 5.61
N ALA A 331 -2.16 -8.35 4.38
CA ALA A 331 -2.94 -7.14 4.12
C ALA A 331 -4.31 -7.16 4.84
N ALA A 332 -4.96 -8.32 4.93
CA ALA A 332 -6.16 -8.52 5.72
C ALA A 332 -5.91 -8.35 7.23
N GLY A 333 -4.73 -8.73 7.74
CA GLY A 333 -4.29 -8.38 9.10
C GLY A 333 -4.20 -6.87 9.32
N MET A 334 -3.63 -6.13 8.35
CA MET A 334 -3.60 -4.66 8.40
C MET A 334 -5.01 -4.06 8.35
N LEU A 335 -5.92 -4.65 7.58
CA LEU A 335 -7.33 -4.28 7.54
C LEU A 335 -7.95 -4.42 8.93
N LEU A 336 -7.77 -5.56 9.60
CA LEU A 336 -8.29 -5.80 10.94
C LEU A 336 -7.83 -4.74 11.95
N VAL A 337 -6.55 -4.36 11.93
CA VAL A 337 -6.05 -3.26 12.78
C VAL A 337 -6.79 -1.95 12.46
N HIS A 338 -6.92 -1.62 11.18
CA HIS A 338 -7.55 -0.38 10.74
C HIS A 338 -9.02 -0.25 11.17
N ILE A 339 -9.77 -1.35 11.17
CA ILE A 339 -11.17 -1.38 11.60
C ILE A 339 -11.36 -1.68 13.11
N GLY A 340 -10.29 -1.65 13.91
CA GLY A 340 -10.35 -1.73 15.38
C GLY A 340 -10.19 -3.12 15.98
N TYR A 341 -9.86 -4.15 15.19
CA TYR A 341 -9.70 -5.54 15.63
C TYR A 341 -8.23 -5.92 15.82
N SER A 342 -7.46 -5.08 16.53
CA SER A 342 -6.02 -5.26 16.74
C SER A 342 -5.64 -6.62 17.34
N GLN A 343 -6.43 -7.15 18.27
CA GLN A 343 -6.17 -8.46 18.88
C GLN A 343 -6.31 -9.60 17.85
N LYS A 344 -7.33 -9.55 16.97
CA LYS A 344 -7.49 -10.56 15.90
C LYS A 344 -6.36 -10.46 14.88
N ALA A 345 -5.92 -9.24 14.57
CA ALA A 345 -4.78 -9.01 13.70
C ALA A 345 -3.48 -9.60 14.27
N GLU A 346 -3.24 -9.42 15.58
CA GLU A 346 -2.09 -10.00 16.27
C GLU A 346 -2.12 -11.54 16.25
N GLN A 347 -3.29 -12.14 16.48
CA GLN A 347 -3.47 -13.59 16.36
C GLN A 347 -3.21 -14.09 14.93
N LEU A 348 -3.72 -13.38 13.92
CA LEU A 348 -3.46 -13.71 12.51
C LEU A 348 -1.98 -13.62 12.17
N GLN A 349 -1.29 -12.59 12.65
CA GLN A 349 0.14 -12.41 12.44
C GLN A 349 0.95 -13.58 13.04
N LYS A 350 0.65 -13.96 14.29
CA LYS A 350 1.28 -15.12 14.94
C LYS A 350 1.04 -16.43 14.17
N ALA A 351 -0.19 -16.65 13.71
CA ALA A 351 -0.53 -17.84 12.93
C ALA A 351 0.24 -17.89 11.60
N LEU A 352 0.29 -16.78 10.87
CA LEU A 352 1.05 -16.68 9.62
C LEU A 352 2.55 -16.90 9.80
N ASP A 353 3.12 -16.43 10.90
CA ASP A 353 4.53 -16.65 11.22
C ASP A 353 4.80 -18.11 11.60
N ILE A 354 3.92 -18.75 12.38
CA ILE A 354 4.01 -20.21 12.64
C ILE A 354 3.95 -20.98 11.31
N CYS A 355 2.94 -20.71 10.48
CA CYS A 355 2.72 -21.43 9.24
C CYS A 355 3.82 -21.17 8.19
N GLY A 356 4.28 -19.93 8.06
CA GLY A 356 5.16 -19.48 6.97
C GLY A 356 6.64 -19.35 7.33
N LEU A 357 6.99 -19.14 8.60
CA LEU A 357 8.36 -18.89 9.04
C LEU A 357 8.92 -20.03 9.90
N TYR A 358 8.12 -20.54 10.85
CA TYR A 358 8.61 -21.47 11.88
C TYR A 358 8.32 -22.94 11.58
N GLU A 359 7.06 -23.38 11.70
CA GLU A 359 6.67 -24.79 11.56
C GLU A 359 6.74 -25.25 10.10
N LYS A 360 6.31 -24.41 9.15
CA LYS A 360 6.39 -24.66 7.70
C LYS A 360 5.89 -26.06 7.28
N LYS A 361 4.81 -26.54 7.93
CA LYS A 361 4.19 -27.84 7.62
C LYS A 361 3.79 -27.97 6.15
N LEU A 362 3.35 -26.86 5.56
CA LEU A 362 3.05 -26.74 4.13
C LEU A 362 4.02 -25.77 3.47
N VAL A 363 4.49 -26.11 2.28
CA VAL A 363 5.42 -25.29 1.49
C VAL A 363 4.73 -24.84 0.20
N LEU A 364 4.60 -23.53 0.02
CA LEU A 364 4.08 -22.93 -1.19
C LEU A 364 5.22 -22.79 -2.21
N THR A 365 5.12 -23.48 -3.34
CA THR A 365 6.14 -23.45 -4.41
C THR A 365 5.66 -22.73 -5.67
N GLY A 366 4.40 -22.32 -5.73
CA GLY A 366 3.76 -21.85 -6.95
C GLY A 366 3.52 -22.95 -7.98
N ARG A 367 3.70 -24.24 -7.62
CA ARG A 367 3.62 -25.39 -8.52
C ARG A 367 2.90 -26.55 -7.82
N GLU A 368 2.54 -27.56 -8.61
CA GLU A 368 1.94 -28.83 -8.13
C GLU A 368 2.81 -29.62 -7.14
N THR A 369 4.10 -29.30 -7.05
CA THR A 369 5.02 -29.88 -6.07
C THR A 369 4.87 -29.26 -4.67
N GLY A 370 4.07 -28.22 -4.52
CA GLY A 370 3.78 -27.55 -3.25
C GLY A 370 2.30 -27.56 -2.89
N ALA A 371 1.98 -26.95 -1.76
CA ALA A 371 0.60 -26.78 -1.32
C ALA A 371 -0.15 -25.76 -2.18
N THR A 372 -1.46 -25.88 -2.22
CA THR A 372 -2.38 -24.89 -2.76
C THR A 372 -2.59 -23.73 -1.78
N GLY A 373 -3.04 -22.58 -2.30
CA GLY A 373 -3.43 -21.45 -1.46
C GLY A 373 -4.54 -21.80 -0.47
N SER A 374 -5.48 -22.67 -0.87
CA SER A 374 -6.59 -23.15 -0.02
C SER A 374 -6.10 -24.05 1.12
N GLU A 375 -5.18 -24.98 0.86
CA GLU A 375 -4.56 -25.79 1.91
C GLU A 375 -3.80 -24.93 2.92
N TYR A 376 -3.06 -23.92 2.43
CA TYR A 376 -2.36 -22.99 3.31
C TYR A 376 -3.32 -22.14 4.14
N ALA A 377 -4.40 -21.61 3.55
CA ALA A 377 -5.41 -20.85 4.29
C ALA A 377 -6.09 -21.71 5.38
N ASN A 378 -6.39 -22.99 5.08
CA ASN A 378 -6.89 -23.93 6.08
C ASN A 378 -5.89 -24.12 7.23
N TYR A 379 -4.60 -24.31 6.91
CA TYR A 379 -3.56 -24.45 7.93
C TYR A 379 -3.46 -23.19 8.82
N VAL A 380 -3.61 -21.99 8.26
CA VAL A 380 -3.68 -20.74 9.04
C VAL A 380 -4.92 -20.73 9.96
N MET A 381 -6.10 -21.10 9.47
CA MET A 381 -7.33 -21.14 10.28
C MET A 381 -7.30 -22.23 11.37
N GLU A 382 -6.70 -23.39 11.09
CA GLU A 382 -6.44 -24.44 12.09
C GLU A 382 -5.51 -23.93 13.20
N THR A 383 -4.44 -23.24 12.82
CA THR A 383 -3.50 -22.61 13.76
C THR A 383 -4.19 -21.54 14.62
N LEU A 384 -5.03 -20.71 14.01
CA LEU A 384 -5.84 -19.70 14.71
C LEU A 384 -6.84 -20.31 15.70
N SER A 385 -7.38 -21.49 15.38
CA SER A 385 -8.33 -22.20 16.24
C SER A 385 -7.68 -22.79 17.49
N ASN A 386 -6.36 -22.82 17.57
CA ASN A 386 -5.64 -23.41 18.68
C ASN A 386 -5.70 -22.50 19.92
N PRO A 387 -6.32 -22.94 21.04
CA PRO A 387 -6.43 -22.12 22.25
C PRO A 387 -5.07 -21.83 22.91
N LYS A 388 -4.01 -22.52 22.49
CA LYS A 388 -2.63 -22.33 22.96
C LYS A 388 -1.76 -21.58 21.95
N LEU A 389 -2.34 -20.87 20.97
CA LEU A 389 -1.60 -20.12 19.95
C LEU A 389 -0.45 -19.29 20.52
N ASP A 390 -0.72 -18.50 21.57
CA ASP A 390 0.31 -17.65 22.21
C ASP A 390 1.45 -18.46 22.83
N VAL A 391 1.14 -19.63 23.40
CA VAL A 391 2.15 -20.51 24.01
C VAL A 391 3.01 -21.17 22.92
N ILE A 392 2.39 -21.60 21.82
CA ILE A 392 3.08 -22.19 20.69
C ILE A 392 4.00 -21.18 20.03
N TYR A 393 3.50 -19.96 19.77
CA TYR A 393 4.30 -18.88 19.19
C TYR A 393 5.51 -18.55 20.06
N LYS A 394 5.33 -18.47 21.38
CA LYS A 394 6.41 -18.24 22.35
C LYS A 394 7.51 -19.30 22.34
N ASN A 395 7.22 -20.53 21.90
CA ASN A 395 8.25 -21.57 21.81
C ASN A 395 9.18 -21.39 20.61
N PHE A 396 8.87 -20.49 19.67
CA PHE A 396 9.69 -20.22 18.49
C PHE A 396 10.56 -18.96 18.59
N ILE A 397 10.28 -18.07 19.55
CA ILE A 397 10.93 -16.75 19.70
C ILE A 397 11.93 -16.69 20.85
#